data_AF-A0A7V8YPN7-F1
#
_entry.id   AF-A0A7V8YPN7-F1
#
_cell.length_a   1.000
_cell.length_b   1.000
_cell.length_c   1.000
_cell.angle_alpha   90.00
_cell.angle_beta   90.00
_cell.angle_gamma   90.00
#
_symmetry.space_group_name_H-M   'P 1'
#
loop_
_entity.id
_entity.type
_entity.pdbx_description
1 polymer ?
#
loop_
_entity_poly.entity_id
_entity_poly.type
_entity_poly.pdbx_seq_one_letter_code
_entity_poly.pdbx_strand_id
1 'polypeptide(L)'
;MAEATLNGNSGTQTATRYTATGVSVGEEEFTLGAPDANGMIPINGSGKCVKGTRVHKDEKCSYTFTATLNPTTSVVSFEVTGTSTT
;
A
#
# COMPACT_ATOMS: atom_id res chain seq x y z
N MET A 1 13.36 -3.79 0.06
CA MET A 1 13.13 -2.47 -0.56
C MET A 1 11.83 -2.61 -1.35
N ALA A 2 10.84 -1.76 -1.12
CA ALA A 2 9.62 -1.76 -1.94
C ALA A 2 9.86 -0.81 -3.11
N GLU A 3 9.69 -1.29 -4.32
CA GLU A 3 9.81 -0.48 -5.54
C GLU A 3 8.40 -0.11 -6.00
N ALA A 4 8.18 1.18 -6.24
CA ALA A 4 6.93 1.71 -6.77
C ALA A 4 7.20 2.28 -8.17
N THR A 5 6.38 1.88 -9.14
CA THR A 5 6.38 2.46 -10.49
C THR A 5 5.34 3.56 -10.55
N LEU A 6 5.75 4.78 -10.95
CA LEU A 6 4.88 5.93 -11.08
C LEU A 6 4.61 6.25 -12.56
N ASN A 7 3.34 6.46 -12.90
CA ASN A 7 2.87 6.92 -14.20
C ASN A 7 2.00 8.17 -14.01
N GLY A 8 2.64 9.35 -13.97
CA GLY A 8 1.95 10.60 -13.63
C GLY A 8 1.43 10.59 -12.20
N ASN A 9 0.11 10.68 -12.03
CA ASN A 9 -0.55 10.70 -10.73
C ASN A 9 -1.00 9.32 -10.24
N SER A 10 -0.62 8.23 -10.91
CA SER A 10 -0.90 6.88 -10.44
C SER A 10 0.38 6.06 -10.29
N GLY A 11 0.32 5.01 -9.48
CA GLY A 11 1.44 4.10 -9.32
C GLY A 11 1.00 2.71 -8.89
N THR A 12 1.91 1.77 -9.10
CA THR A 12 1.74 0.39 -8.68
C THR A 12 2.96 -0.04 -7.87
N GLN A 13 2.76 -0.85 -6.84
CA GLN A 13 3.86 -1.48 -6.12
C GLN A 13 3.56 -2.92 -5.72
N THR A 14 4.62 -3.67 -5.49
CA THR A 14 4.54 -4.98 -4.84
C THR A 14 5.00 -4.84 -3.38
N ALA A 15 4.08 -5.01 -2.45
CA ALA A 15 4.37 -4.98 -1.03
C ALA A 15 4.68 -6.39 -0.53
N THR A 16 5.86 -6.59 0.06
CA THR A 16 6.22 -7.86 0.71
C THR A 16 6.31 -7.66 2.21
N ARG A 17 5.50 -8.40 2.97
CA ARG A 17 5.46 -8.38 4.44
C ARG A 17 6.03 -9.68 4.98
N TYR A 18 7.05 -9.56 5.82
CA TYR A 18 7.69 -10.69 6.50
C TYR A 18 7.22 -10.73 7.95
N THR A 19 6.63 -11.84 8.36
CA THR A 19 6.20 -12.09 9.75
C THR A 19 6.81 -13.39 10.26
N ALA A 20 6.76 -13.63 11.57
CA ALA A 20 7.18 -14.92 12.14
C ALA A 20 6.36 -16.10 11.60
N THR A 21 5.12 -15.83 11.15
CA THR A 21 4.17 -16.82 10.68
C THR A 21 4.26 -17.09 9.18
N GLY A 22 4.99 -16.28 8.42
CA GLY A 22 5.20 -16.47 6.98
C GLY A 22 5.53 -15.17 6.25
N VAL A 23 5.44 -15.24 4.93
CA VAL A 23 5.58 -14.09 4.03
C VAL A 23 4.24 -13.87 3.35
N SER A 24 3.77 -12.63 3.29
CA SER A 24 2.60 -12.23 2.50
C SER A 24 3.05 -11.21 1.45
N VAL A 25 2.62 -11.40 0.22
CA VAL A 25 2.95 -10.55 -0.93
C VAL A 25 1.65 -9.97 -1.47
N GLY A 26 1.58 -8.64 -1.50
CA GLY A 26 0.47 -7.88 -2.05
C GLY A 26 0.86 -7.13 -3.32
N GLU A 27 -0.09 -7.02 -4.24
CA GLU A 27 -0.05 -6.05 -5.32
C GLU A 27 -0.94 -4.87 -4.96
N GLU A 28 -0.40 -3.66 -5.09
CA GLU A 28 -1.05 -2.43 -4.70
C GLU A 28 -1.05 -1.45 -5.87
N GLU A 29 -2.15 -0.71 -5.99
CA GLU A 29 -2.30 0.40 -6.92
C GLU A 29 -2.74 1.63 -6.13
N PHE A 30 -2.21 2.79 -6.48
CA PHE A 30 -2.53 4.05 -5.82
C PHE A 30 -2.55 5.22 -6.77
N THR A 31 -3.16 6.30 -6.30
CA THR A 31 -3.19 7.60 -6.97
C THR A 31 -2.74 8.70 -6.01
N LEU A 32 -2.04 9.68 -6.56
CA LEU A 32 -1.62 10.91 -5.90
C LEU A 32 -2.60 12.02 -6.27
N GLY A 33 -3.25 12.61 -5.27
CA GLY A 33 -4.12 13.76 -5.47
C GLY A 33 -3.33 15.07 -5.58
N ALA A 34 -4.08 16.17 -5.73
CA ALA A 34 -3.50 17.50 -5.71
C ALA A 34 -3.00 17.86 -4.29
N PRO A 35 -1.85 18.56 -4.16
CA PRO A 35 -1.42 19.09 -2.88
C PRO A 35 -2.47 20.03 -2.28
N ASP A 36 -2.68 19.95 -0.96
CA ASP A 36 -3.52 20.89 -0.25
C ASP A 36 -2.83 22.25 -0.02
N ALA A 37 -3.49 23.16 0.70
CA ALA A 37 -2.94 24.49 1.02
C ALA A 37 -1.63 24.45 1.83
N ASN A 38 -1.33 23.32 2.47
CA ASN A 38 -0.09 23.09 3.23
C ASN A 38 0.95 22.29 2.41
N GLY A 39 0.66 22.01 1.13
CA GLY A 39 1.51 21.19 0.26
C GLY A 39 1.45 19.69 0.56
N MET A 40 0.50 19.23 1.37
CA MET A 40 0.35 17.81 1.67
C MET A 40 -0.36 17.10 0.52
N ILE A 41 0.21 15.96 0.09
CA ILE A 41 -0.26 15.21 -1.08
C ILE A 41 -1.09 14.02 -0.57
N PRO A 42 -2.42 13.99 -0.80
CA PRO A 42 -3.23 12.84 -0.45
C PRO A 42 -2.93 11.68 -1.41
N ILE A 43 -2.92 10.47 -0.87
CA ILE A 43 -2.70 9.22 -1.57
C ILE A 43 -3.91 8.34 -1.30
N ASN A 44 -4.51 7.79 -2.34
CA ASN A 44 -5.57 6.80 -2.21
C ASN A 44 -5.19 5.57 -3.00
N GLY A 45 -5.32 4.40 -2.39
CA GLY A 45 -4.97 3.16 -3.05
C GLY A 45 -5.75 1.97 -2.55
N SER A 46 -5.49 0.85 -3.20
CA SER A 46 -6.03 -0.45 -2.86
C SER A 46 -5.00 -1.53 -3.11
N GLY A 47 -5.14 -2.65 -2.44
CA GLY A 47 -4.26 -3.78 -2.62
C GLY A 47 -4.96 -5.10 -2.39
N LYS A 48 -4.30 -6.16 -2.89
CA LYS A 48 -4.74 -7.54 -2.73
C LYS A 48 -3.55 -8.45 -2.48
N CYS A 49 -3.75 -9.47 -1.65
CA CYS A 49 -2.77 -10.53 -1.46
C CYS A 49 -2.74 -11.42 -2.70
N VAL A 50 -1.55 -11.64 -3.26
CA VAL A 50 -1.37 -12.45 -4.49
C VAL A 50 -0.59 -13.73 -4.25
N LYS A 51 0.30 -13.74 -3.25
CA LYS A 51 1.11 -14.89 -2.88
C LYS A 51 1.45 -14.84 -1.40
N GLY A 52 1.66 -16.00 -0.79
CA GLY A 52 2.23 -16.06 0.54
C GLY A 52 2.84 -17.42 0.86
N THR A 53 3.37 -17.54 2.07
CA THR A 53 3.97 -18.78 2.57
C THR A 53 3.42 -19.13 3.95
N ARG A 54 3.50 -20.42 4.31
CA ARG A 54 3.01 -20.96 5.59
C ARG A 54 1.53 -20.60 5.79
N VAL A 55 1.18 -19.88 6.86
CA VAL A 55 -0.21 -19.51 7.16
C VAL A 55 -0.80 -18.55 6.13
N HIS A 56 0.05 -17.85 5.37
CA HIS A 56 -0.36 -16.91 4.33
C HIS A 56 -0.43 -17.55 2.94
N LYS A 57 -0.18 -18.86 2.81
CA LYS A 57 -0.10 -19.54 1.51
C LYS A 57 -1.38 -19.40 0.69
N ASP A 58 -2.52 -19.47 1.37
CA ASP A 58 -3.85 -19.38 0.79
C ASP A 58 -4.59 -18.12 1.25
N GLU A 59 -3.87 -17.16 1.87
CA GLU A 59 -4.45 -15.90 2.34
C GLU A 59 -5.04 -15.12 1.16
N LYS A 60 -6.30 -14.75 1.32
CA LYS A 60 -6.98 -13.82 0.44
C LYS A 60 -7.26 -12.56 1.22
N CYS A 61 -6.66 -11.47 0.80
CA CYS A 61 -6.91 -10.17 1.39
C CYS A 61 -7.26 -9.17 0.31
N SER A 62 -8.13 -8.23 0.67
CA SER A 62 -8.42 -7.03 -0.09
C SER A 62 -8.50 -5.86 0.88
N TYR A 63 -7.81 -4.78 0.56
CA TYR A 63 -7.78 -3.60 1.40
C TYR A 63 -7.76 -2.33 0.56
N THR A 64 -8.23 -1.26 1.16
CA THR A 64 -8.03 0.11 0.70
C THR A 64 -7.15 0.83 1.70
N PHE A 65 -6.42 1.82 1.23
CA PHE A 65 -5.64 2.69 2.09
C PHE A 65 -5.74 4.12 1.63
N THR A 66 -5.72 5.00 2.60
CA THR A 66 -5.54 6.43 2.41
C THR A 66 -4.23 6.83 3.07
N ALA A 67 -3.54 7.79 2.49
CA ALA A 67 -2.33 8.32 3.07
C ALA A 67 -2.20 9.80 2.77
N THR A 68 -1.31 10.46 3.49
CA THR A 68 -0.93 11.83 3.21
C THR A 68 0.60 11.92 3.26
N LEU A 69 1.20 12.33 2.14
CA LEU A 69 2.62 12.61 2.03
C LEU A 69 2.88 14.08 2.35
N ASN A 70 3.74 14.33 3.33
CA ASN A 70 4.34 15.64 3.55
C ASN A 70 5.68 15.71 2.79
N PRO A 71 5.76 16.44 1.66
CA PRO A 71 6.98 16.50 0.86
C PRO A 71 8.14 17.20 1.58
N THR A 72 7.85 18.09 2.54
CA THR A 72 8.87 18.84 3.30
C THR A 72 9.62 17.95 4.28
N THR A 73 8.92 17.03 4.95
CA THR A 73 9.51 16.12 5.94
C THR A 73 9.75 14.72 5.38
N SER A 74 9.26 14.43 4.17
CA SER A 74 9.21 13.08 3.57
C SER A 74 8.51 12.04 4.44
N VAL A 75 7.63 12.49 5.35
CA VAL A 75 6.83 11.62 6.21
C VAL A 75 5.53 11.29 5.49
N VAL A 76 5.14 10.03 5.54
CA VAL A 76 3.83 9.57 5.03
C VAL A 76 3.01 9.03 6.19
N SER A 77 1.83 9.60 6.39
CA SER A 77 0.84 9.10 7.35
C SER A 77 -0.13 8.19 6.60
N PHE A 78 -0.30 6.95 7.03
CA PHE A 78 -1.14 5.95 6.36
C PHE A 78 -2.28 5.49 7.27
N GLU A 79 -3.46 5.36 6.69
CA GLU A 79 -4.62 4.66 7.26
C GLU A 79 -4.99 3.52 6.32
N VAL A 80 -5.07 2.30 6.86
CA VAL A 80 -5.39 1.10 6.06
C VAL A 80 -6.69 0.51 6.59
N THR A 81 -7.64 0.29 5.69
CA THR A 81 -8.89 -0.41 6.00
C THR A 81 -8.97 -1.65 5.11
N GLY A 82 -9.17 -2.82 5.71
CA GLY A 82 -9.25 -4.03 4.90
C GLY A 82 -9.81 -5.22 5.65
N THR A 83 -10.15 -6.23 4.85
CA THR A 83 -10.56 -7.55 5.29
C THR A 83 -9.54 -8.56 4.80
N SER A 84 -9.08 -9.42 5.72
CA SER A 84 -8.29 -10.60 5.40
C SER A 84 -9.10 -11.84 5.77
N THR A 85 -9.10 -12.83 4.88
CA THR A 85 -9.63 -14.16 5.13
C THR A 85 -8.52 -15.20 4.96
N THR A 86 -8.36 -16.01 6.00
CA THR A 86 -7.49 -17.20 6.05
C THR A 86 -8.30 -18.47 5.92
#